data_AF-A0A5N5JK81-F1
#
_entry.id   AF-A0A5N5JK81-F1
#
_cell.length_a   1.000
_cell.length_b   1.000
_cell.length_c   1.000
_cell.angle_alpha   90.00
_cell.angle_beta   90.00
_cell.angle_gamma   90.00
#
_symmetry.space_group_name_H-M   'P 1'
#
loop_
_entity.id
_entity.type
_entity.pdbx_description
1 polymer ?
#
loop_
_entity_poly.entity_id
_entity_poly.type
_entity_poly.pdbx_seq_one_letter_code
_entity_poly.pdbx_strand_id
1 'polypeptide(L)'
;MEFQDDNKSHEAEKPEEVKIKEYGNRKKLGGMRTIPFILVTEACDRFSTIGFHVNMITYLTQQLNLPLVKASNIVSNFDGTSSLTPLIGALIADSFAGRFWTIIVGSIIYELVRPSHFLGIYFS
;
A
#
# COMPACT_ATOMS: atom_id res chain seq x y z
N MET A 1 -30.17 1.06 63.70
CA MET A 1 -28.92 0.45 64.17
C MET A 1 -28.52 -0.54 63.08
N GLU A 2 -27.97 0.01 62.00
CA GLU A 2 -26.53 -0.10 61.62
C GLU A 2 -26.21 -1.54 61.15
N PHE A 3 -26.03 -1.79 59.84
CA PHE A 3 -24.83 -1.51 59.01
C PHE A 3 -23.59 -2.14 59.66
N GLN A 4 -22.82 -3.06 59.06
CA GLN A 4 -22.09 -3.08 57.78
C GLN A 4 -21.59 -4.56 57.64
N ASP A 5 -21.71 -5.26 56.50
CA ASP A 5 -20.62 -5.50 55.51
C ASP A 5 -19.75 -6.71 55.99
N ASP A 6 -19.27 -7.68 55.20
CA ASP A 6 -18.34 -7.57 54.08
C ASP A 6 -18.33 -8.89 53.25
N ASN A 7 -18.12 -8.73 51.94
CA ASN A 7 -17.31 -9.64 51.12
C ASN A 7 -17.83 -11.06 50.78
N LYS A 8 -18.61 -11.14 49.68
CA LYS A 8 -18.40 -12.19 48.69
C LYS A 8 -18.61 -11.63 47.28
N SER A 9 -17.48 -11.40 46.63
CA SER A 9 -17.31 -11.01 45.23
C SER A 9 -18.11 -11.91 44.28
N HIS A 10 -19.23 -11.37 43.79
CA HIS A 10 -19.78 -11.77 42.51
C HIS A 10 -18.94 -11.11 41.42
N GLU A 11 -18.14 -11.92 40.74
CA GLU A 11 -17.44 -11.57 39.51
C GLU A 11 -18.49 -11.41 38.40
N ALA A 12 -19.11 -10.22 38.39
CA ALA A 12 -19.87 -9.75 37.26
C ALA A 12 -18.87 -9.30 36.19
N GLU A 13 -18.67 -10.17 35.19
CA GLU A 13 -18.03 -9.83 33.92
C GLU A 13 -18.78 -8.62 33.33
N LYS A 14 -18.23 -7.43 33.56
CA LYS A 14 -18.71 -6.18 32.99
C LYS A 14 -18.38 -6.23 31.49
N PRO A 15 -19.37 -6.10 30.58
CA PRO A 15 -19.06 -6.04 29.15
C PRO A 15 -18.08 -4.90 28.93
N GLU A 16 -16.96 -5.20 28.26
CA GLU A 16 -15.95 -4.21 27.90
C GLU A 16 -16.64 -3.06 27.16
N GLU A 17 -16.77 -1.92 27.84
CA GLU A 17 -17.04 -0.65 27.19
C GLU A 17 -15.93 -0.45 26.16
N VAL A 18 -16.29 -0.62 24.89
CA VAL A 18 -15.49 -0.14 23.77
C VAL A 18 -15.29 1.35 24.02
N LYS A 19 -14.13 1.71 24.57
CA LYS A 19 -13.71 3.10 24.72
C LYS A 19 -13.54 3.66 23.31
N ILE A 20 -14.62 4.19 22.75
CA ILE A 20 -14.54 5.15 21.68
C ILE A 20 -13.77 6.31 22.28
N LYS A 21 -12.45 6.33 22.05
CA LYS A 21 -11.65 7.50 22.35
C LYS A 21 -12.21 8.61 21.48
N GLU A 22 -13.08 9.42 22.05
CA GLU A 22 -13.36 10.74 21.53
C GLU A 22 -12.00 11.43 21.40
N TYR A 23 -11.47 11.46 20.18
CA TYR A 23 -10.33 12.29 19.83
C TYR A 23 -10.84 13.73 19.78
N GLY A 24 -11.18 14.26 20.95
CA GLY A 24 -11.54 15.64 21.20
C GLY A 24 -10.30 16.53 21.11
N ASN A 25 -9.70 16.60 19.92
CA ASN A 25 -8.86 17.73 19.56
C ASN A 25 -9.49 18.31 18.29
N ARG A 26 -10.27 19.37 18.45
CA ARG A 26 -10.79 20.19 17.34
C ARG A 26 -9.58 20.84 16.66
N LYS A 27 -8.86 20.06 15.85
CA LYS A 27 -7.91 20.60 14.88
C LYS A 27 -8.69 21.65 14.13
N LYS A 28 -8.15 22.88 14.06
CA LYS A 28 -8.70 23.95 13.22
C LYS A 28 -8.79 23.36 11.82
N LEU A 29 -9.98 22.88 11.44
CA LEU A 29 -10.22 22.31 10.13
C LEU A 29 -9.88 23.47 9.19
N GLY A 30 -8.76 23.38 8.47
CA GLY A 30 -8.57 24.23 7.30
C GLY A 30 -9.76 23.85 6.42
N GLY A 31 -10.86 24.61 6.36
CA GLY A 31 -10.95 26.05 6.39
C GLY A 31 -10.96 26.41 4.92
N MET A 32 -12.07 26.96 4.43
CA MET A 32 -12.50 27.22 3.04
C MET A 32 -11.42 27.35 1.94
N ARG A 33 -10.19 27.73 2.30
CA ARG A 33 -8.97 27.71 1.49
C ARG A 33 -8.44 26.32 1.10
N THR A 34 -8.67 25.26 1.88
CA THR A 34 -8.23 23.88 1.54
C THR A 34 -9.16 23.19 0.55
N ILE A 35 -10.44 23.54 0.58
CA ILE A 35 -11.49 23.00 -0.31
C ILE A 35 -11.11 23.13 -1.80
N PRO A 36 -10.72 24.31 -2.33
CA PRO A 36 -10.34 24.42 -3.74
C PRO A 36 -9.09 23.60 -4.07
N PHE A 37 -8.14 23.46 -3.14
CA PHE A 37 -6.93 22.66 -3.37
C PHE A 37 -7.26 21.16 -3.52
N ILE A 38 -8.15 20.66 -2.66
CA ILE A 38 -8.64 19.27 -2.73
C ILE A 38 -9.47 19.06 -4.01
N LEU A 39 -10.38 19.99 -4.32
CA LEU A 39 -11.20 19.92 -5.52
C LEU A 39 -10.37 19.93 -6.81
N VAL A 40 -9.35 20.77 -6.90
CA VAL A 40 -8.47 20.82 -8.07
C VAL A 40 -7.67 19.52 -8.20
N THR A 41 -7.19 18.95 -7.09
CA THR A 41 -6.48 17.66 -7.11
C THR A 41 -7.40 16.55 -7.60
N GLU A 42 -8.59 16.44 -7.03
CA GLU A 42 -9.60 15.47 -7.45
C GLU A 42 -9.99 15.67 -8.92
N ALA A 43 -10.29 16.91 -9.33
CA ALA A 43 -10.64 17.22 -10.72
C ALA A 43 -9.51 16.89 -11.69
N CYS A 44 -8.24 17.13 -11.31
CA CYS A 44 -7.07 16.78 -12.10
C CYS A 44 -6.93 15.27 -12.25
N ASP A 45 -7.11 14.50 -11.17
CA ASP A 45 -7.07 13.04 -11.20
C ASP A 45 -8.15 12.46 -12.12
N ARG A 46 -9.39 12.95 -12.00
CA ARG A 46 -10.50 12.56 -12.87
C ARG A 46 -10.25 12.95 -14.33
N PHE A 47 -9.76 14.16 -14.57
CA PHE A 47 -9.46 14.64 -15.91
C PHE A 47 -8.34 13.85 -16.57
N SER A 48 -7.25 13.56 -15.84
CA SER A 48 -6.14 12.76 -16.33
C SER A 48 -6.60 11.34 -16.69
N THR A 49 -7.38 10.71 -15.81
CA THR A 49 -7.92 9.37 -16.02
C THR A 49 -8.82 9.31 -17.26
N ILE A 50 -9.81 10.22 -17.35
CA ILE A 50 -10.76 10.25 -18.48
C ILE A 50 -10.03 10.62 -19.77
N GLY A 51 -9.14 11.61 -19.74
CA GLY A 51 -8.38 12.08 -20.90
C GLY A 51 -7.46 10.99 -21.45
N PHE A 52 -6.73 10.29 -20.58
CA PHE A 52 -5.92 9.14 -20.97
C PHE A 52 -6.76 8.03 -21.61
N HIS A 53 -7.89 7.70 -20.99
CA HIS A 53 -8.78 6.63 -21.48
C HIS A 53 -9.38 6.97 -22.85
N VAL A 54 -9.87 8.19 -23.04
CA VAL A 54 -10.40 8.68 -24.32
C VAL A 54 -9.31 8.75 -25.37
N ASN A 55 -8.11 9.23 -25.03
CA ASN A 55 -6.98 9.27 -25.96
C ASN A 55 -6.62 7.87 -26.48
N MET A 56 -6.59 6.87 -25.58
CA MET A 56 -6.28 5.49 -25.96
C MET A 56 -7.37 4.87 -26.85
N ILE A 57 -8.65 5.04 -26.51
CA ILE A 57 -9.77 4.57 -27.36
C ILE A 57 -9.74 5.26 -28.73
N THR A 58 -9.50 6.57 -28.76
CA THR A 58 -9.43 7.35 -30.00
C THR A 58 -8.28 6.88 -30.88
N TYR A 59 -7.09 6.63 -30.30
CA TYR A 59 -5.96 6.07 -31.04
C TYR A 59 -6.27 4.70 -31.65
N LEU A 60 -6.85 3.79 -30.86
CA LEU A 60 -7.20 2.44 -31.32
C LEU A 60 -8.28 2.45 -32.40
N THR A 61 -9.25 3.36 -32.32
CA THR A 61 -10.35 3.44 -33.28
C THR A 61 -9.97 4.22 -34.55
N GLN A 62 -9.27 5.34 -34.43
CA GLN A 62 -8.95 6.21 -35.57
C GLN A 62 -7.67 5.83 -36.30
N GLN A 63 -6.60 5.51 -35.57
CA GLN A 63 -5.30 5.19 -36.21
C GLN A 63 -5.22 3.70 -36.53
N LEU A 64 -5.66 2.85 -35.60
CA LEU A 64 -5.57 1.40 -35.75
C LEU A 64 -6.82 0.78 -36.42
N ASN A 65 -7.82 1.60 -36.78
CA ASN A 65 -9.06 1.21 -37.47
C ASN A 65 -9.78 0.01 -36.84
N LEU A 66 -9.66 -0.14 -35.51
CA LEU A 66 -10.34 -1.20 -34.79
C LEU A 66 -11.82 -0.84 -34.56
N PRO A 67 -12.73 -1.82 -34.63
CA PRO A 67 -14.11 -1.59 -34.21
C PRO A 67 -14.15 -1.23 -32.72
N LEU A 68 -15.03 -0.29 -32.36
CA LEU A 68 -15.14 0.27 -31.00
C LEU A 68 -15.22 -0.81 -29.90
N VAL A 69 -15.94 -1.90 -30.18
CA VAL A 69 -16.06 -3.05 -29.27
C VAL A 69 -14.70 -3.67 -28.95
N LYS A 70 -13.83 -3.86 -29.95
CA LYS A 70 -12.48 -4.40 -29.72
C LYS A 70 -11.58 -3.40 -29.00
N ALA A 71 -11.65 -2.12 -29.38
CA ALA A 71 -10.87 -1.07 -28.72
C ALA A 71 -11.21 -0.97 -27.21
N SER A 72 -12.50 -0.98 -26.86
CA SER A 72 -12.95 -0.96 -25.47
C SER A 72 -12.48 -2.19 -24.70
N ASN A 73 -12.55 -3.39 -25.30
CA ASN A 73 -12.04 -4.61 -24.65
C ASN A 73 -10.54 -4.52 -24.35
N ILE A 74 -9.73 -4.00 -25.28
CA ILE A 74 -8.29 -3.82 -25.07
C ILE A 74 -8.04 -2.85 -23.91
N VAL A 75 -8.76 -1.73 -23.89
CA VAL A 75 -8.64 -0.72 -22.84
C VAL A 75 -9.06 -1.28 -21.47
N SER A 76 -10.18 -1.99 -21.39
CA SER A 76 -10.64 -2.63 -20.14
C SER A 76 -9.68 -3.73 -19.66
N ASN A 77 -9.11 -4.52 -20.57
CA ASN A 77 -8.09 -5.50 -20.20
C ASN A 77 -6.83 -4.81 -19.63
N PHE A 78 -6.41 -3.70 -20.23
CA PHE A 78 -5.28 -2.92 -19.73
C PHE A 78 -5.54 -2.32 -18.34
N ASP A 79 -6.75 -1.84 -18.09
CA ASP A 79 -7.14 -1.30 -16.79
C ASP A 79 -7.16 -2.40 -15.70
N GLY A 80 -7.65 -3.59 -16.07
CA GLY A 80 -7.60 -4.79 -15.23
C GLY A 80 -6.17 -5.23 -14.92
N THR A 81 -5.28 -5.28 -15.91
CA THR A 81 -3.87 -5.65 -15.67
C THR A 81 -3.13 -4.58 -14.86
N SER A 82 -3.44 -3.31 -15.05
CA SER A 82 -2.89 -2.19 -14.26
C SER A 82 -3.29 -2.31 -12.79
N SER A 83 -4.51 -2.77 -12.50
CA SER A 83 -4.97 -3.03 -11.13
C SER A 83 -4.34 -4.28 -10.49
N LEU A 84 -4.01 -5.30 -11.29
CA LEU A 84 -3.30 -6.50 -10.84
C LEU A 84 -1.80 -6.28 -10.64
N THR A 85 -1.22 -5.28 -11.32
CA THR A 85 0.21 -4.98 -11.25
C THR A 85 0.69 -4.67 -9.82
N PRO A 86 0.01 -3.82 -9.03
CA PRO A 86 0.34 -3.63 -7.60
C PRO A 86 0.28 -4.91 -6.78
N LEU A 87 -0.67 -5.82 -7.07
CA LEU A 87 -0.79 -7.09 -6.36
C LEU A 87 0.42 -7.99 -6.65
N ILE A 88 0.77 -8.14 -7.92
CA ILE A 88 1.96 -8.90 -8.33
C ILE A 88 3.22 -8.23 -7.78
N GLY A 89 3.30 -6.91 -7.85
CA GLY A 89 4.40 -6.11 -7.30
C GLY A 89 4.56 -6.28 -5.79
N ALA A 90 3.46 -6.34 -5.05
CA ALA A 90 3.45 -6.62 -3.61
C ALA A 90 3.92 -8.04 -3.31
N LEU A 91 3.43 -9.06 -4.03
CA LEU A 91 3.89 -10.44 -3.86
C LEU A 91 5.38 -10.61 -4.16
N ILE A 92 5.85 -9.95 -5.21
CA ILE A 92 7.27 -9.85 -5.54
C ILE A 92 8.00 -9.15 -4.40
N ALA A 93 7.58 -7.96 -3.98
CA ALA A 93 8.20 -7.20 -2.90
C ALA A 93 8.28 -7.99 -1.58
N ASP A 94 7.23 -8.73 -1.21
CA ASP A 94 7.20 -9.57 0.00
C ASP A 94 8.14 -10.78 -0.13
N SER A 95 8.18 -11.42 -1.30
CA SER A 95 9.11 -12.52 -1.59
C SER A 95 10.57 -12.04 -1.60
N PHE A 96 10.80 -10.85 -2.14
CA PHE A 96 12.10 -10.21 -2.21
C PHE A 96 12.52 -9.59 -0.87
N ALA A 97 11.60 -9.12 -0.02
CA ALA A 97 11.93 -8.63 1.32
C ALA A 97 12.55 -9.75 2.18
N GLY A 98 12.07 -11.00 2.07
CA GLY A 98 12.74 -12.14 2.69
C GLY A 98 14.02 -12.57 1.96
N ARG A 99 13.97 -12.68 0.63
CA ARG A 99 15.07 -13.26 -0.17
C ARG A 99 16.25 -12.30 -0.35
N PHE A 100 16.04 -11.00 -0.54
CA PHE A 100 17.10 -10.00 -0.53
C PHE A 100 17.82 -9.97 0.82
N TRP A 101 17.10 -10.03 1.93
CA TRP A 101 17.73 -10.11 3.26
C TRP A 101 18.60 -11.38 3.37
N THR A 102 18.12 -12.54 2.91
CA THR A 102 18.95 -13.77 2.93
C THR A 102 20.16 -13.71 1.98
N ILE A 103 20.03 -13.08 0.81
CA ILE A 103 21.14 -12.90 -0.14
C ILE A 103 22.17 -11.94 0.44
N ILE A 104 21.76 -10.82 1.03
CA ILE A 104 22.65 -9.83 1.65
C ILE A 104 23.38 -10.47 2.84
N VAL A 105 22.67 -11.17 3.72
CA VAL A 105 23.26 -11.90 4.84
C VAL A 105 24.22 -12.98 4.36
N GLY A 106 23.84 -13.76 3.33
CA GLY A 106 24.70 -14.76 2.71
C GLY A 106 25.98 -14.17 2.12
N SER A 107 25.89 -13.04 1.41
CA SER A 107 27.04 -12.32 0.87
C SER A 107 27.98 -11.79 1.97
N ILE A 108 27.44 -11.19 3.03
CA ILE A 108 28.23 -10.69 4.16
C ILE A 108 28.94 -11.85 4.87
N ILE A 109 28.24 -12.95 5.14
CA ILE A 109 28.83 -14.15 5.75
C ILE A 109 29.91 -14.73 4.85
N TYR A 110 29.68 -14.81 3.54
CA TYR A 110 30.67 -15.33 2.59
C TYR A 110 31.97 -14.51 2.60
N GLU A 111 31.86 -13.18 2.62
CA GLU A 111 33.01 -12.29 2.66
C GLU A 111 33.74 -12.34 4.02
N LEU A 112 33.00 -12.48 5.13
CA LEU A 112 33.55 -12.67 6.48
C LEU A 112 34.12 -14.07 6.76
N VAL A 113 33.68 -15.10 6.03
CA VAL A 113 34.23 -16.47 6.10
C VAL A 113 35.49 -16.60 5.23
N ARG A 114 35.71 -15.68 4.30
CA ARG A 114 36.89 -15.61 3.42
C ARG A 114 38.15 -14.86 3.92
N PRO A 115 38.40 -14.49 5.19
CA PRO A 115 39.60 -13.71 5.52
C PRO A 115 40.89 -14.55 5.62
N SER A 116 40.84 -15.87 5.81
CA SER A 116 42.03 -16.68 6.19
C SER A 116 42.70 -17.50 5.09
N HIS A 117 42.09 -17.67 3.90
CA HIS A 117 42.68 -18.49 2.81
C HIS A 117 43.19 -17.69 1.59
N PHE A 118 42.89 -16.39 1.49
CA PHE A 118 43.30 -15.57 0.32
C PHE A 118 44.63 -14.81 0.53
N LEU A 119 45.03 -14.56 1.78
CA LEU A 119 46.28 -13.85 2.11
C LEU A 119 47.53 -14.75 2.03
N GLY A 120 47.40 -16.08 2.09
CA GLY A 120 48.54 -17.00 2.01
C GLY A 120 49.01 -17.33 0.59
N ILE A 121 48.18 -17.10 -0.43
CA ILE A 121 48.49 -17.44 -1.84
C ILE A 121 49.03 -16.22 -2.62
N TYR A 122 48.81 -15.00 -2.11
CA TYR A 122 49.33 -13.77 -2.72
C TYR A 122 50.75 -13.37 -2.24
N PHE A 123 51.32 -14.09 -1.27
CA PHE A 123 52.65 -13.83 -0.69
C PHE A 123 53.64 -15.02 -0.82
N SER A 124 53.35 -16.01 -1.68
CA SER A 124 54.33 -17.02 -2.11
C SER A 124 54.57 -16.92 -3.60
#